data_AF-A0A672SET1-F1
#
_entry.id   AF-A0A672SET1-F1
#
_cell.length_a   1.000
_cell.length_b   1.000
_cell.length_c   1.000
_cell.angle_alpha   90.00
_cell.angle_beta   90.00
_cell.angle_gamma   90.00
#
_symmetry.space_group_name_H-M   'P 1'
#
loop_
_entity.id
_entity.type
_entity.pdbx_description
1 polymer ?
#
loop_
_entity_poly.entity_id
_entity_poly.type
_entity_poly.pdbx_seq_one_letter_code
_entity_poly.pdbx_strand_id
1 'polypeptide(L)'
;MRKSFDNGFIAEVIMRLLLLGVFLVTEELPPFSREIQPEELWLYKFHPVKKDRVPTRFMFSIALFTPLLVIFLFALLKKGGKGDMKEASLVLFPVKLNFCLPARPRPDFFYRCFPDGQMNPELHCSGDPDVVMEGRKSFPSGHSSFAFAGLGFTALYLAGKLHCFSPVGRGKAWRLCAFLTPLLFAVMIALSRTCDYKHHWQDVLVGSLLGLAFAYLCYRQHYPALNDSDCHRPLRMREATVPAQERKQANPGYLLPL
;
A
#
# COMPACT_ATOMS: atom_id res chain seq x y z
N MET A 1 0.35 27.07 20.85
CA MET A 1 0.79 26.30 19.66
C MET A 1 0.88 24.80 19.92
N ARG A 2 1.68 24.29 20.87
CA ARG A 2 1.89 22.83 21.11
C ARG A 2 0.60 21.99 21.27
N LYS A 3 -0.42 22.49 21.98
CA LYS A 3 -1.73 21.82 22.13
C LYS A 3 -2.50 21.63 20.81
N SER A 4 -2.45 22.59 19.88
CA SER A 4 -3.11 22.46 18.58
C SER A 4 -2.39 21.46 17.67
N PHE A 5 -1.06 21.34 17.83
CA PHE A 5 -0.23 20.41 17.07
C PHE A 5 -0.47 18.94 17.45
N ASP A 6 -0.65 18.64 18.74
CA ASP A 6 -0.93 17.26 19.18
C ASP A 6 -2.36 16.82 18.80
N ASN A 7 -3.33 17.73 18.81
CA ASN A 7 -4.72 17.42 18.43
C ASN A 7 -4.86 16.98 16.97
N GLY A 8 -4.13 17.60 16.03
CA GLY A 8 -4.16 17.22 14.62
C GLY A 8 -3.56 15.84 14.35
N PHE A 9 -2.47 15.51 15.05
CA PHE A 9 -1.84 14.19 14.99
C PHE A 9 -2.74 13.09 15.57
N ILE A 10 -3.37 13.35 16.71
CA ILE A 10 -4.30 12.41 17.34
C ILE A 10 -5.51 12.14 16.43
N ALA A 11 -6.11 13.19 15.84
CA ALA A 11 -7.22 13.04 14.90
C ALA A 11 -6.84 12.16 13.69
N GLU A 12 -5.63 12.32 13.18
CA GLU A 12 -5.07 11.52 12.10
C GLU A 12 -4.86 10.04 12.46
N VAL A 13 -4.42 9.75 13.68
CA VAL A 13 -4.31 8.36 14.18
C VAL A 13 -5.70 7.75 14.36
N ILE A 14 -6.64 8.49 14.94
CA ILE A 14 -8.03 8.03 15.14
C ILE A 14 -8.68 7.70 13.78
N MET A 15 -8.57 8.58 12.79
CA MET A 15 -9.12 8.32 11.45
C MET A 15 -8.56 7.05 10.82
N ARG A 16 -7.26 6.78 11.00
CA ARG A 16 -6.64 5.53 10.50
C ARG A 16 -7.12 4.30 11.25
N LEU A 17 -7.30 4.37 12.57
CA LEU A 17 -7.87 3.28 13.35
C LEU A 17 -9.33 3.00 12.96
N LEU A 18 -10.11 4.05 12.68
CA LEU A 18 -11.48 3.90 12.16
C LEU A 18 -11.48 3.21 10.79
N LEU A 19 -10.62 3.64 9.86
CA LEU A 19 -10.49 3.00 8.56
C LEU A 19 -10.01 1.53 8.66
N LEU A 20 -9.12 1.22 9.61
CA LEU A 20 -8.72 -0.15 9.92
C LEU A 20 -9.91 -0.96 10.45
N GLY A 21 -10.72 -0.39 11.34
CA GLY A 21 -11.95 -1.00 11.83
C GLY A 21 -12.93 -1.31 10.70
N VAL A 22 -13.16 -0.34 9.79
CA VAL A 22 -13.97 -0.55 8.58
C VAL A 22 -13.40 -1.68 7.74
N PHE A 23 -12.09 -1.71 7.48
CA PHE A 23 -11.45 -2.79 6.74
C PHE A 23 -11.72 -4.16 7.38
N LEU A 24 -11.46 -4.31 8.69
CA LEU A 24 -11.68 -5.57 9.41
C LEU A 24 -13.14 -6.03 9.31
N VAL A 25 -14.10 -5.14 9.53
CA VAL A 25 -15.53 -5.46 9.39
C VAL A 25 -15.85 -5.90 7.95
N THR A 26 -15.35 -5.18 6.95
CA THR A 26 -15.63 -5.51 5.54
C THR A 26 -14.94 -6.77 5.05
N GLU A 27 -13.89 -7.25 5.72
CA GLU A 27 -13.22 -8.52 5.40
C GLU A 27 -14.06 -9.72 5.87
N GLU A 28 -14.80 -9.57 6.96
CA GLU A 28 -15.70 -10.60 7.53
C GLU A 28 -17.03 -10.71 6.77
N LEU A 29 -17.40 -9.71 5.95
CA LEU A 29 -18.65 -9.76 5.20
C LEU A 29 -18.65 -10.92 4.18
N PRO A 30 -19.78 -11.62 4.01
CA PRO A 30 -19.89 -12.69 3.03
C PRO A 30 -19.72 -12.11 1.61
N PRO A 31 -18.89 -12.75 0.76
CA PRO A 31 -18.76 -12.31 -0.62
C PRO A 31 -20.02 -12.67 -1.41
N PHE A 32 -20.30 -11.90 -2.45
CA PHE A 32 -21.33 -12.24 -3.43
C PHE A 32 -21.14 -13.68 -3.96
N SER A 33 -22.21 -14.43 -4.20
CA SER A 33 -22.13 -15.76 -4.79
C SER A 33 -22.40 -15.68 -6.28
N ARG A 34 -21.34 -15.58 -7.08
CA ARG A 34 -21.47 -15.66 -8.54
C ARG A 34 -21.75 -17.12 -8.96
N GLU A 35 -22.77 -17.31 -9.79
CA GLU A 35 -23.01 -18.57 -10.49
C GLU A 35 -21.91 -18.82 -11.54
N ILE A 36 -21.35 -20.02 -11.54
CA ILE A 36 -20.26 -20.42 -12.44
C ILE A 36 -20.86 -21.27 -13.56
N GLN A 37 -20.71 -20.82 -14.81
CA GLN A 37 -21.18 -21.58 -15.96
C GLN A 37 -20.27 -22.80 -16.23
N PRO A 38 -20.79 -23.93 -16.72
CA PRO A 38 -19.98 -25.10 -17.07
C PRO A 38 -18.83 -24.79 -18.04
N GLU A 39 -19.07 -23.87 -18.98
CA GLU A 39 -18.12 -23.48 -20.03
C GLU A 39 -16.93 -22.67 -19.50
N GLU A 40 -17.07 -22.05 -18.33
CA GLU A 40 -15.98 -21.31 -17.67
C GLU A 40 -15.33 -22.08 -16.51
N LEU A 41 -15.88 -23.23 -16.12
CA LEU A 41 -15.43 -24.00 -14.96
C LEU A 41 -13.94 -24.37 -15.03
N TRP A 42 -13.43 -24.60 -16.24
CA TRP A 42 -12.02 -24.91 -16.48
C TRP A 42 -11.07 -23.82 -15.99
N LEU A 43 -11.51 -22.55 -15.94
CA LEU A 43 -10.71 -21.42 -15.46
C LEU A 43 -10.41 -21.51 -13.95
N TYR A 44 -11.26 -22.21 -13.21
CA TYR A 44 -11.20 -22.33 -11.76
C TYR A 44 -10.70 -23.70 -11.28
N LYS A 45 -10.20 -24.53 -12.21
CA LYS A 45 -9.79 -25.92 -11.98
C LYS A 45 -8.27 -26.08 -11.85
N PHE A 46 -7.55 -25.05 -11.39
CA PHE A 46 -6.13 -25.19 -11.08
C PHE A 46 -5.94 -25.85 -9.71
N HIS A 47 -4.96 -26.75 -9.61
CA HIS A 47 -4.66 -27.42 -8.34
C HIS A 47 -4.17 -26.42 -7.27
N PRO A 48 -4.70 -26.47 -6.03
CA PRO A 48 -4.30 -25.58 -4.98
C PRO A 48 -2.83 -25.75 -4.62
N VAL A 49 -2.10 -24.64 -4.59
CA VAL A 49 -0.74 -24.62 -4.04
C VAL A 49 -0.82 -24.67 -2.51
N LYS A 50 -0.17 -25.68 -1.90
CA LYS A 50 -0.18 -25.89 -0.43
C LYS A 50 0.63 -24.84 0.34
N LYS A 51 1.72 -24.37 -0.27
CA LYS A 51 2.64 -23.38 0.34
C LYS A 51 2.82 -22.21 -0.61
N ASP A 52 2.27 -21.08 -0.22
CA ASP A 52 2.46 -19.80 -0.89
C ASP A 52 3.95 -19.46 -1.06
N ARG A 53 4.33 -19.00 -2.26
CA ARG A 53 5.69 -18.49 -2.52
C ARG A 53 6.02 -17.29 -1.63
N VAL A 54 5.04 -16.40 -1.46
CA VAL A 54 5.11 -15.27 -0.51
C VAL A 54 3.95 -15.38 0.47
N PRO A 55 4.20 -15.88 1.70
CA PRO A 55 3.15 -15.99 2.71
C PRO A 55 2.57 -14.62 3.09
N THR A 56 1.26 -14.59 3.38
CA THR A 56 0.53 -13.37 3.77
C THR A 56 1.19 -12.59 4.90
N ARG A 57 1.61 -13.28 5.97
CA ARG A 57 2.31 -12.66 7.11
C ARG A 57 3.61 -11.98 6.67
N PHE A 58 4.36 -12.61 5.78
CA PHE A 58 5.63 -12.07 5.30
C PHE A 58 5.42 -10.86 4.39
N MET A 59 4.41 -10.89 3.52
CA MET A 59 4.01 -9.75 2.70
C MET A 59 3.64 -8.54 3.57
N PHE A 60 2.79 -8.73 4.59
CA PHE A 60 2.43 -7.66 5.52
C PHE A 60 3.63 -7.09 6.28
N SER A 61 4.53 -7.96 6.75
CA SER A 61 5.77 -7.53 7.39
C SER A 61 6.64 -6.68 6.45
N ILE A 62 6.82 -7.08 5.19
CA ILE A 62 7.57 -6.28 4.21
C ILE A 62 6.88 -4.93 3.98
N ALA A 63 5.58 -4.94 3.69
CA ALA A 63 4.83 -3.72 3.39
C ALA A 63 4.84 -2.71 4.54
N LEU A 64 4.83 -3.19 5.79
CA LEU A 64 4.85 -2.35 6.99
C LEU A 64 6.26 -1.91 7.40
N PHE A 65 7.20 -2.84 7.52
CA PHE A 65 8.50 -2.55 8.13
C PHE A 65 9.49 -1.94 7.14
N THR A 66 9.40 -2.22 5.84
CA THR A 66 10.31 -1.61 4.85
C THR A 66 10.25 -0.08 4.84
N PRO A 67 9.08 0.58 4.73
CA PRO A 67 9.04 2.04 4.78
C PRO A 67 9.53 2.59 6.12
N LEU A 68 9.15 1.97 7.24
CA LEU A 68 9.61 2.40 8.57
C LEU A 68 11.13 2.33 8.70
N LEU A 69 11.73 1.23 8.24
CA LEU A 69 13.17 1.03 8.22
C LEU A 69 13.85 2.08 7.35
N VAL A 70 13.35 2.32 6.14
CA VAL A 70 13.92 3.34 5.23
C VAL A 70 13.82 4.74 5.82
N ILE A 71 12.68 5.11 6.41
CA ILE A 71 12.52 6.42 7.06
C ILE A 71 13.49 6.55 8.24
N PHE A 72 13.58 5.51 9.07
CA PHE A 72 14.51 5.47 10.20
C PHE A 72 15.97 5.61 9.76
N LEU A 73 16.40 4.86 8.74
CA LEU A 73 17.75 4.96 8.18
C LEU A 73 18.05 6.36 7.65
N PHE A 74 17.10 7.00 6.95
CA PHE A 74 17.26 8.40 6.51
C PHE A 74 17.32 9.39 7.69
N ALA A 75 16.57 9.13 8.75
CA ALA A 75 16.60 9.93 9.97
C ALA A 75 17.93 9.80 10.73
N LEU A 76 18.60 8.63 10.66
CA LEU A 76 19.94 8.43 11.23
C LEU A 76 21.05 9.03 10.36
N LEU A 77 20.99 8.84 9.04
CA LEU A 77 22.08 9.17 8.10
C LEU A 77 22.16 10.67 7.76
N LYS A 78 21.04 11.39 7.80
CA LYS A 78 21.03 12.86 7.70
C LYS A 78 20.66 13.42 9.06
N LYS A 79 21.03 14.67 9.37
CA LYS A 79 20.34 15.51 10.37
C LYS A 79 18.87 15.69 9.92
N GLY A 80 18.10 14.61 9.83
CA GLY A 80 16.71 14.60 9.46
C GLY A 80 15.99 15.52 10.44
N GLY A 81 15.37 16.56 9.91
CA GLY A 81 14.56 17.44 10.76
C GLY A 81 13.58 16.58 11.54
N LYS A 82 13.35 16.89 12.81
CA LYS A 82 12.44 16.17 13.73
C LYS A 82 11.04 15.89 13.16
N GLY A 83 10.68 16.49 12.01
CA GLY A 83 9.46 16.25 11.25
C GLY A 83 9.36 14.85 10.63
N ASP A 84 10.41 14.31 10.01
CA ASP A 84 10.31 13.04 9.25
C ASP A 84 9.90 11.83 10.12
N MET A 85 10.30 11.84 11.40
CA MET A 85 9.97 10.78 12.36
C MET A 85 8.48 10.77 12.74
N LYS A 86 7.82 11.93 12.70
CA LYS A 86 6.35 12.02 12.89
C LYS A 86 5.61 11.53 11.66
N GLU A 87 6.18 11.78 10.47
CA GLU A 87 5.61 11.31 9.20
C GLU A 87 5.72 9.77 9.03
N ALA A 88 6.65 9.11 9.76
CA ALA A 88 6.76 7.65 9.80
C ALA A 88 5.50 6.95 10.34
N SER A 89 4.78 7.60 11.26
CA SER A 89 3.52 7.08 11.81
C SER A 89 2.37 7.02 10.79
N LEU A 90 2.51 7.72 9.66
CA LEU A 90 1.47 7.88 8.64
C LEU A 90 1.45 6.75 7.62
N VAL A 91 2.53 5.97 7.57
CA VAL A 91 2.70 4.85 6.64
C VAL A 91 1.96 3.60 7.13
N LEU A 92 1.51 3.60 8.38
CA LEU A 92 0.66 2.56 8.90
C LEU A 92 -0.74 2.68 8.28
N PHE A 93 -1.14 1.61 7.59
CA PHE A 93 -2.51 1.31 7.11
C PHE A 93 -2.82 1.79 5.69
N PRO A 94 -2.31 1.08 4.68
CA PRO A 94 -3.10 0.92 3.45
C PRO A 94 -4.45 0.30 3.78
N VAL A 95 -5.53 1.02 3.44
CA VAL A 95 -6.90 0.54 3.60
C VAL A 95 -7.28 -0.12 2.30
N LYS A 96 -7.44 -1.44 2.32
CA LYS A 96 -8.23 -2.11 1.28
C LYS A 96 -9.68 -1.78 1.59
N LEU A 97 -10.32 -0.91 0.80
CA LEU A 97 -11.77 -0.91 0.79
C LEU A 97 -12.20 -2.15 0.04
N ASN A 98 -12.73 -3.15 0.76
CA ASN A 98 -13.57 -4.18 0.15
C ASN A 98 -14.86 -3.48 -0.28
N PHE A 99 -14.79 -2.75 -1.40
CA PHE A 99 -15.99 -2.44 -2.11
C PHE A 99 -16.66 -3.78 -2.40
N CYS A 100 -17.96 -3.86 -2.15
CA CYS A 100 -18.81 -5.02 -2.40
C CYS A 100 -18.91 -5.28 -3.93
N LEU A 101 -17.76 -5.54 -4.56
CA LEU A 101 -17.49 -5.69 -5.98
C LEU A 101 -17.46 -7.19 -6.32
N PRO A 102 -17.71 -7.57 -7.59
CA PRO A 102 -18.03 -8.94 -8.00
C PRO A 102 -17.03 -9.95 -7.43
N ALA A 103 -17.56 -10.87 -6.62
CA ALA A 103 -16.84 -11.97 -6.02
C ALA A 103 -16.47 -13.00 -7.08
N ARG A 104 -15.42 -12.66 -7.84
CA ARG A 104 -14.81 -13.56 -8.80
C ARG A 104 -14.18 -14.74 -8.05
N PRO A 105 -14.50 -15.99 -8.40
CA PRO A 105 -13.83 -17.15 -7.83
C PRO A 105 -12.33 -17.15 -8.15
N ARG A 106 -11.52 -17.71 -7.27
CA ARG A 106 -10.08 -17.88 -7.50
C ARG A 106 -9.80 -18.95 -8.55
N PRO A 107 -8.65 -18.90 -9.25
CA PRO A 107 -8.25 -19.98 -10.17
C PRO A 107 -8.18 -21.37 -9.52
N ASP A 108 -7.97 -21.44 -8.21
CA ASP A 108 -7.96 -22.69 -7.42
C ASP A 108 -9.32 -23.04 -6.76
N PHE A 109 -10.42 -22.35 -7.12
CA PHE A 109 -11.72 -22.48 -6.43
C PHE A 109 -12.35 -23.87 -6.53
N PHE A 110 -12.26 -24.55 -7.68
CA PHE A 110 -12.90 -25.86 -7.87
C PHE A 110 -12.45 -26.86 -6.80
N TYR A 111 -11.15 -26.98 -6.56
CA TYR A 111 -10.60 -27.91 -5.58
C TYR A 111 -10.73 -27.44 -4.13
N ARG A 112 -11.09 -26.17 -3.90
CA ARG A 112 -11.53 -25.70 -2.58
C ARG A 112 -12.97 -26.14 -2.30
N CYS A 113 -13.82 -26.06 -3.31
CA CYS A 113 -15.23 -26.46 -3.25
C CYS A 113 -15.40 -27.98 -3.20
N PHE A 114 -14.62 -28.72 -4.00
CA PHE A 114 -14.61 -30.18 -4.10
C PHE A 114 -13.19 -30.73 -3.87
N PRO A 115 -12.77 -30.97 -2.61
CA PRO A 115 -11.41 -31.42 -2.29
C PRO A 115 -11.05 -32.79 -2.89
N ASP A 116 -12.05 -33.65 -3.07
CA ASP A 116 -11.98 -34.96 -3.74
C ASP A 116 -11.97 -34.85 -5.28
N GLY A 117 -12.22 -33.65 -5.82
CA GLY A 117 -12.33 -33.39 -7.25
C GLY A 117 -13.60 -33.93 -7.90
N GLN A 118 -14.56 -34.42 -7.11
CA GLN A 118 -15.83 -34.94 -7.59
C GLN A 118 -16.93 -33.91 -7.38
N MET A 119 -17.51 -33.46 -8.48
CA MET A 119 -18.59 -32.48 -8.50
C MET A 119 -19.93 -33.21 -8.34
N ASN A 120 -20.79 -32.70 -7.46
CA ASN A 120 -22.15 -33.20 -7.29
C ASN A 120 -23.13 -32.53 -8.28
N PRO A 121 -24.25 -33.18 -8.62
CA PRO A 121 -25.30 -32.59 -9.46
C PRO A 121 -25.88 -31.29 -8.90
N GLU A 122 -25.89 -31.14 -7.57
CA GLU A 122 -26.45 -29.99 -6.87
C GLU A 122 -25.50 -28.79 -6.78
N LEU A 123 -24.23 -28.91 -7.22
CA LEU A 123 -23.21 -27.84 -7.15
C LEU A 123 -22.90 -27.33 -5.73
N HIS A 124 -23.25 -28.10 -4.71
CA HIS A 124 -22.99 -27.74 -3.32
C HIS A 124 -21.57 -28.12 -2.93
N CYS A 125 -20.77 -27.14 -2.49
CA CYS A 125 -19.40 -27.39 -2.04
C CYS A 125 -19.36 -28.36 -0.85
N SER A 126 -18.46 -29.34 -0.91
CA SER A 126 -18.17 -30.32 0.15
C SER A 126 -16.96 -29.94 1.01
N GLY A 127 -16.17 -28.97 0.56
CA GLY A 127 -15.01 -28.47 1.29
C GLY A 127 -15.33 -27.61 2.52
N ASP A 128 -14.28 -27.26 3.27
CA ASP A 128 -14.37 -26.38 4.43
C ASP A 128 -15.00 -25.02 4.05
N PRO A 129 -16.10 -24.61 4.72
CA PRO A 129 -16.80 -23.35 4.45
C PRO A 129 -15.87 -22.14 4.41
N ASP A 130 -14.89 -22.05 5.32
CA ASP A 130 -13.99 -20.89 5.39
C ASP A 130 -13.05 -20.83 4.18
N VAL A 131 -12.54 -21.98 3.77
CA VAL A 131 -11.67 -22.12 2.58
C VAL A 131 -12.45 -21.82 1.29
N VAL A 132 -13.72 -22.25 1.23
CA VAL A 132 -14.64 -21.98 0.12
C VAL A 132 -14.99 -20.49 0.05
N MET A 133 -15.32 -19.86 1.18
CA MET A 133 -15.59 -18.42 1.26
C MET A 133 -14.37 -17.61 0.80
N GLU A 134 -13.18 -17.97 1.26
CA GLU A 134 -11.93 -17.32 0.83
C GLU A 134 -11.66 -17.53 -0.67
N GLY A 135 -12.04 -18.70 -1.20
CA GLY A 135 -11.98 -19.03 -2.62
C GLY A 135 -12.89 -18.17 -3.50
N ARG A 136 -13.90 -17.51 -2.92
CA ARG A 136 -14.80 -16.58 -3.63
C ARG A 136 -14.29 -15.13 -3.62
N LYS A 137 -13.30 -14.83 -2.78
CA LYS A 137 -12.70 -13.50 -2.62
C LYS A 137 -11.43 -13.36 -3.47
N SER A 138 -11.55 -13.39 -4.80
CA SER A 138 -10.37 -13.20 -5.68
C SER A 138 -10.14 -11.73 -6.06
N PHE A 139 -11.19 -10.95 -6.33
CA PHE A 139 -11.04 -9.59 -6.84
C PHE A 139 -11.35 -8.51 -5.78
N PRO A 140 -10.55 -7.43 -5.68
CA PRO A 140 -9.17 -7.30 -6.18
C PRO A 140 -8.17 -8.04 -5.26
N SER A 141 -6.94 -8.27 -5.75
CA SER A 141 -5.89 -8.91 -4.96
C SER A 141 -5.44 -8.04 -3.79
N GLY A 142 -5.76 -8.49 -2.56
CA GLY A 142 -5.31 -7.85 -1.31
C GLY A 142 -3.79 -7.83 -1.21
N HIS A 143 -3.12 -8.98 -1.39
CA HIS A 143 -1.66 -9.09 -1.36
C HIS A 143 -0.96 -8.08 -2.26
N SER A 144 -1.46 -7.94 -3.49
CA SER A 144 -0.89 -6.99 -4.46
C SER A 144 -1.10 -5.56 -4.00
N SER A 145 -2.31 -5.21 -3.55
CA SER A 145 -2.62 -3.87 -3.05
C SER A 145 -1.77 -3.47 -1.85
N PHE A 146 -1.65 -4.34 -0.86
CA PHE A 146 -0.85 -4.09 0.34
C PHE A 146 0.64 -3.95 0.01
N ALA A 147 1.18 -4.82 -0.85
CA ALA A 147 2.57 -4.75 -1.28
C ALA A 147 2.87 -3.42 -2.02
N PHE A 148 2.03 -3.03 -2.97
CA PHE A 148 2.22 -1.79 -3.72
C PHE A 148 1.96 -0.53 -2.90
N ALA A 149 1.10 -0.58 -1.88
CA ALA A 149 0.92 0.56 -1.00
C ALA A 149 2.15 0.81 -0.10
N GLY A 150 2.68 -0.23 0.55
CA GLY A 150 3.86 -0.09 1.41
C GLY A 150 5.15 0.20 0.63
N LEU A 151 5.44 -0.61 -0.39
CA LEU A 151 6.65 -0.46 -1.20
C LEU A 151 6.55 0.68 -2.21
N GLY A 152 5.36 0.98 -2.73
CA GLY A 152 5.13 2.16 -3.56
C GLY A 152 5.31 3.45 -2.77
N PHE A 153 4.82 3.52 -1.53
CA PHE A 153 5.12 4.65 -0.66
C PHE A 153 6.62 4.77 -0.40
N THR A 154 7.29 3.65 -0.10
CA THR A 154 8.75 3.61 0.08
C THR A 154 9.48 4.16 -1.14
N ALA A 155 9.06 3.75 -2.34
CA ALA A 155 9.62 4.26 -3.60
C ALA A 155 9.44 5.78 -3.71
N LEU A 156 8.22 6.28 -3.55
CA LEU A 156 7.93 7.73 -3.61
C LEU A 156 8.74 8.53 -2.57
N TYR A 157 8.85 8.00 -1.35
CA TYR A 157 9.67 8.59 -0.29
C TYR A 157 11.14 8.67 -0.70
N LEU A 158 11.72 7.58 -1.21
CA LEU A 158 13.09 7.57 -1.72
C LEU A 158 13.27 8.56 -2.88
N ALA A 159 12.31 8.63 -3.80
CA ALA A 159 12.37 9.57 -4.93
C ALA A 159 12.43 11.03 -4.45
N GLY A 160 11.62 11.38 -3.44
CA GLY A 160 11.66 12.70 -2.82
C GLY A 160 12.98 12.98 -2.10
N LYS A 161 13.43 12.06 -1.24
CA LYS A 161 14.66 12.23 -0.43
C LYS A 161 15.95 12.26 -1.24
N LEU A 162 15.97 11.54 -2.36
CA LEU A 162 17.11 11.49 -3.28
C LEU A 162 17.02 12.52 -4.39
N HIS A 163 15.93 13.30 -4.50
CA HIS A 163 15.69 14.24 -5.59
C HIS A 163 15.77 13.57 -6.97
N CYS A 164 15.14 12.39 -7.14
CA CYS A 164 15.22 11.63 -8.39
C CYS A 164 14.70 12.40 -9.60
N PHE A 165 13.64 13.18 -9.42
CA PHE A 165 12.93 13.89 -10.50
C PHE A 165 12.95 15.42 -10.35
N SER A 166 13.59 15.93 -9.30
CA SER A 166 13.74 17.36 -9.03
C SER A 166 14.90 17.96 -9.84
N PRO A 167 14.84 19.23 -10.27
CA PRO A 167 15.92 19.90 -11.01
C PRO A 167 17.29 19.81 -10.32
N VAL A 168 17.30 19.77 -8.99
CA VAL A 168 18.51 19.67 -8.15
C VAL A 168 19.23 18.32 -8.33
N GLY A 169 18.51 17.28 -8.76
CA GLY A 169 18.98 15.91 -8.63
C GLY A 169 18.71 14.94 -9.78
N ARG A 170 18.00 15.39 -10.82
CA ARG A 170 17.66 14.60 -12.00
C ARG A 170 18.91 14.16 -12.76
N GLY A 171 18.82 13.03 -13.47
CA GLY A 171 19.89 12.53 -14.37
C GLY A 171 20.89 11.56 -13.73
N LYS A 172 20.73 11.19 -12.45
CA LYS A 172 21.63 10.22 -11.78
C LYS A 172 20.98 8.84 -11.71
N ALA A 173 21.50 7.88 -12.49
CA ALA A 173 20.93 6.54 -12.63
C ALA A 173 20.77 5.79 -11.30
N TRP A 174 21.75 5.87 -10.39
CA TRP A 174 21.67 5.18 -9.09
C TRP A 174 20.46 5.60 -8.24
N ARG A 175 20.01 6.86 -8.37
CA ARG A 175 18.82 7.37 -7.67
C ARG A 175 17.55 6.76 -8.25
N LEU A 176 17.50 6.63 -9.58
CA LEU A 176 16.42 5.95 -10.28
C LEU A 176 16.38 4.46 -9.90
N CYS A 177 17.53 3.78 -9.85
CA CYS A 177 17.60 2.40 -9.38
C CYS A 177 17.07 2.28 -7.94
N ALA A 178 17.49 3.16 -7.02
CA ALA A 178 17.00 3.16 -5.64
C ALA A 178 15.47 3.37 -5.55
N PHE A 179 14.90 4.23 -6.40
CA PHE A 179 13.45 4.41 -6.53
C PHE A 179 12.73 3.18 -7.08
N LEU A 180 13.28 2.52 -8.10
CA LEU A 180 12.65 1.38 -8.77
C LEU A 180 12.73 0.09 -7.96
N THR A 181 13.75 -0.09 -7.11
CA THR A 181 13.96 -1.33 -6.35
C THR A 181 12.74 -1.74 -5.51
N PRO A 182 12.13 -0.89 -4.67
CA PRO A 182 10.92 -1.26 -3.93
C PRO A 182 9.75 -1.64 -4.85
N LEU A 183 9.58 -0.96 -5.98
CA LEU A 183 8.54 -1.27 -6.96
C LEU A 183 8.76 -2.65 -7.61
N LEU A 184 10.01 -2.99 -7.94
CA LEU A 184 10.35 -4.32 -8.45
C LEU A 184 10.02 -5.41 -7.43
N PHE A 185 10.34 -5.21 -6.15
CA PHE A 185 9.93 -6.15 -5.09
C PHE A 185 8.40 -6.27 -4.97
N ALA A 186 7.66 -5.16 -5.11
CA ALA A 186 6.20 -5.17 -5.11
C ALA A 186 5.64 -5.99 -6.29
N VAL A 187 6.22 -5.83 -7.49
CA VAL A 187 5.89 -6.63 -8.68
C VAL A 187 6.15 -8.12 -8.43
N MET A 188 7.31 -8.48 -7.85
CA MET A 188 7.63 -9.89 -7.55
C MET A 188 6.64 -10.51 -6.56
N ILE A 189 6.25 -9.77 -5.51
CA ILE A 189 5.21 -10.21 -4.57
C ILE A 189 3.86 -10.36 -5.28
N ALA A 190 3.49 -9.42 -6.13
CA ALA A 190 2.23 -9.45 -6.87
C ALA A 190 2.17 -10.63 -7.85
N LEU A 191 3.23 -10.89 -8.62
CA LEU A 191 3.34 -12.01 -9.55
C LEU A 191 3.33 -13.36 -8.83
N SER A 192 3.81 -13.44 -7.58
CA SER A 192 3.72 -14.69 -6.81
C SER A 192 2.28 -15.20 -6.70
N ARG A 193 1.29 -14.31 -6.70
CA ARG A 193 -0.13 -14.65 -6.58
C ARG A 193 -0.72 -15.32 -7.82
N THR A 194 -0.25 -14.93 -9.01
CA THR A 194 -0.65 -15.60 -10.25
C THR A 194 0.03 -16.96 -10.34
N CYS A 195 1.31 -17.06 -9.96
CA CYS A 195 2.02 -18.33 -9.93
C CYS A 195 1.43 -19.32 -8.91
N ASP A 196 0.85 -18.83 -7.81
CA ASP A 196 0.21 -19.64 -6.77
C ASP A 196 -1.27 -19.96 -7.08
N TYR A 197 -1.77 -19.56 -8.25
CA TYR A 197 -3.17 -19.73 -8.68
C TYR A 197 -4.20 -19.13 -7.70
N LYS A 198 -3.80 -18.10 -6.95
CA LYS A 198 -4.68 -17.42 -5.98
C LYS A 198 -5.48 -16.28 -6.61
N HIS A 199 -4.92 -15.68 -7.65
CA HIS A 199 -5.49 -14.52 -8.32
C HIS A 199 -5.24 -14.61 -9.82
N HIS A 200 -6.18 -14.11 -10.60
CA HIS A 200 -5.94 -13.84 -12.00
C HIS A 200 -5.11 -12.56 -12.15
N TRP A 201 -4.51 -12.39 -13.31
CA TRP A 201 -3.67 -11.23 -13.57
C TRP A 201 -4.46 -9.90 -13.48
N GLN A 202 -5.76 -9.87 -13.80
CA GLN A 202 -6.59 -8.67 -13.66
C GLN A 202 -6.75 -8.28 -12.19
N ASP A 203 -6.98 -9.26 -11.31
CA ASP A 203 -7.16 -9.06 -9.88
C ASP A 203 -5.87 -8.50 -9.27
N VAL A 204 -4.73 -9.00 -9.74
CA VAL A 204 -3.38 -8.52 -9.37
C VAL A 204 -3.12 -7.11 -9.89
N LEU A 205 -3.45 -6.82 -11.15
CA LEU A 205 -3.26 -5.50 -11.76
C LEU A 205 -4.09 -4.43 -11.05
N VAL A 206 -5.40 -4.66 -10.87
CA VAL A 206 -6.28 -3.71 -10.17
C VAL A 206 -5.84 -3.53 -8.72
N GLY A 207 -5.51 -4.62 -8.02
CA GLY A 207 -4.94 -4.53 -6.67
C GLY A 207 -3.68 -3.67 -6.64
N SER A 208 -2.75 -3.87 -7.57
CA SER A 208 -1.50 -3.10 -7.67
C SER A 208 -1.75 -1.61 -7.93
N LEU A 209 -2.67 -1.28 -8.84
CA LEU A 209 -3.07 0.10 -9.14
C LEU A 209 -3.73 0.79 -7.94
N LEU A 210 -4.61 0.09 -7.23
CA LEU A 210 -5.21 0.60 -5.99
C LEU A 210 -4.12 0.89 -4.94
N GLY A 211 -3.21 -0.05 -4.71
CA GLY A 211 -2.09 0.13 -3.80
C GLY A 211 -1.22 1.34 -4.16
N LEU A 212 -0.86 1.49 -5.44
CA LEU A 212 -0.10 2.65 -5.93
C LEU A 212 -0.85 3.97 -5.79
N ALA A 213 -2.16 3.98 -6.05
CA ALA A 213 -2.99 5.17 -5.89
C ALA A 213 -3.00 5.62 -4.42
N PHE A 214 -3.20 4.70 -3.47
CA PHE A 214 -3.12 5.00 -2.05
C PHE A 214 -1.73 5.49 -1.63
N ALA A 215 -0.67 4.81 -2.07
CA ALA A 215 0.70 5.26 -1.84
C ALA A 215 0.94 6.69 -2.33
N TYR A 216 0.47 7.02 -3.54
CA TYR A 216 0.60 8.35 -4.12
C TYR A 216 -0.19 9.41 -3.34
N LEU A 217 -1.44 9.13 -2.99
CA LEU A 217 -2.28 10.05 -2.20
C LEU A 217 -1.66 10.30 -0.82
N CYS A 218 -1.25 9.24 -0.12
CA CYS A 218 -0.57 9.33 1.17
C CYS A 218 0.73 10.13 1.07
N TYR A 219 1.52 9.91 0.01
CA TYR A 219 2.74 10.69 -0.23
C TYR A 219 2.41 12.17 -0.47
N ARG A 220 1.46 12.48 -1.36
CA ARG A 220 1.13 13.86 -1.73
C ARG A 220 0.45 14.67 -0.64
N GLN A 221 -0.26 14.00 0.27
CA GLN A 221 -0.82 14.63 1.46
C GLN A 221 0.26 15.20 2.40
N HIS A 222 1.47 14.60 2.40
CA HIS A 222 2.52 14.91 3.37
C HIS A 222 3.78 15.52 2.75
N TYR A 223 4.05 15.22 1.48
CA TYR A 223 5.22 15.67 0.74
C TYR A 223 4.83 16.43 -0.54
N PRO A 224 5.66 17.38 -1.01
CA PRO A 224 5.49 18.07 -2.29
C PRO A 224 5.54 17.11 -3.49
N ALA A 225 5.30 17.65 -4.68
CA ALA A 225 5.47 16.89 -5.91
C ALA A 225 6.96 16.51 -6.11
N LEU A 226 7.23 15.37 -6.75
CA LEU A 226 8.59 14.86 -6.92
C LEU A 226 9.50 15.74 -7.79
N ASN A 227 8.91 16.64 -8.58
CA ASN A 227 9.61 17.62 -9.39
C ASN A 227 9.88 18.95 -8.65
N ASP A 228 9.34 19.13 -7.44
CA ASP A 228 9.60 20.31 -6.60
C ASP A 228 11.08 20.30 -6.13
N SER A 229 11.70 21.48 -5.98
CA SER A 229 13.04 21.62 -5.41
C SER A 229 13.11 21.11 -3.97
N ASP A 230 12.02 21.25 -3.22
CA ASP A 230 11.90 20.87 -1.81
C ASP A 230 11.16 19.54 -1.60
N CYS A 231 11.09 18.67 -2.62
CA CYS A 231 10.44 17.35 -2.56
C CYS A 231 10.93 16.43 -1.42
N HIS A 232 12.11 16.72 -0.86
CA HIS A 232 12.71 16.01 0.26
C HIS A 232 12.13 16.42 1.63
N ARG A 233 11.37 17.51 1.74
CA ARG A 233 10.86 18.04 3.02
C ARG A 233 9.35 17.78 3.16
N PRO A 234 8.87 17.41 4.35
CA PRO A 234 7.43 17.36 4.62
C PRO A 234 6.79 18.75 4.51
N LEU A 235 5.55 18.80 4.00
CA LEU A 235 4.78 20.04 3.81
C LEU A 235 4.56 20.81 5.13
N ARG A 236 4.28 20.11 6.22
CA ARG A 236 4.15 20.71 7.56
C ARG A 236 5.37 21.50 8.00
N MET A 237 6.56 21.07 7.59
CA MET A 237 7.79 21.79 7.91
C MET A 237 7.93 23.07 7.09
N ARG A 238 7.46 23.06 5.83
CA ARG A 238 7.40 24.25 4.95
C ARG A 238 6.46 25.30 5.52
N GLU A 239 5.27 24.89 5.97
CA GLU A 239 4.29 25.77 6.63
C GLU A 239 4.79 26.37 7.93
N ALA A 240 5.65 25.69 8.70
CA ALA A 240 6.22 26.26 9.91
C ALA A 240 7.30 27.32 9.61
N THR A 241 8.03 27.18 8.51
CA THR A 241 9.08 28.14 8.09
C THR A 241 8.52 29.45 7.54
N VAL A 242 7.42 29.45 6.79
CA VAL A 242 6.88 30.67 6.15
C VAL A 242 6.49 31.74 7.20
N PRO A 243 5.68 31.45 8.23
CA PRO A 243 5.32 32.41 9.28
C PRO A 243 6.51 32.82 10.14
N ALA A 244 7.51 31.94 10.33
CA ALA A 244 8.73 32.27 11.05
C ALA A 244 9.62 33.24 10.27
N GLN A 245 9.64 33.12 8.94
CA GLN A 245 10.36 34.02 8.04
C GLN A 245 9.64 35.37 7.90
N GLU A 246 8.31 35.36 7.76
CA GLU A 246 7.48 36.58 7.78
C GLU A 246 7.63 37.35 9.11
N ARG A 247 7.62 36.66 10.26
CA ARG A 247 7.88 37.30 11.57
C ARG A 247 9.28 37.89 11.68
N LYS A 248 10.29 37.25 11.07
CA LYS A 248 11.65 37.79 11.04
C LYS A 248 11.72 39.04 10.16
N GLN A 249 11.09 39.02 8.99
CA GLN A 249 11.02 40.16 8.08
C GLN A 249 10.18 41.33 8.62
N ALA A 250 9.15 41.05 9.41
CA ALA A 250 8.34 42.07 10.09
C ALA A 250 9.01 42.70 11.32
N ASN A 251 10.20 42.21 11.73
CA ASN A 251 10.91 42.75 12.88
C ASN A 251 11.80 43.93 12.43
N PRO A 252 11.60 45.16 12.93
CA PRO A 252 12.28 46.37 12.43
C PRO A 252 13.81 46.37 12.59
N GLY A 253 14.39 45.43 13.34
CA GLY A 253 15.83 45.23 13.48
C GLY A 253 16.44 44.20 12.52
N TYR A 254 15.69 43.64 11.57
CA TYR A 254 16.20 42.60 10.68
C TYR A 254 16.90 43.19 9.44
N LEU A 255 18.22 43.30 9.50
CA LEU A 255 19.06 43.64 8.34
C LEU A 255 19.18 42.41 7.42
N LEU A 256 18.78 42.57 6.15
CA LEU A 256 19.06 41.59 5.10
C LEU A 256 20.58 41.46 4.93
N PRO A 257 21.16 40.24 4.96
CA PRO A 257 22.53 40.06 4.52
C PRO A 257 22.59 40.28 3.01
N LEU A 258 23.31 41.34 2.62
CA LEU A 258 23.72 41.63 1.23
C LEU A 258 24.68 40.56 0.72
#